data_AF-Q56TM4-F1
#
_entry.id   AF-Q56TM4-F1
#
_cell.length_a   1.000
_cell.length_b   1.000
_cell.length_c   1.000
_cell.angle_alpha   90.00
_cell.angle_beta   90.00
_cell.angle_gamma   90.00
#
_symmetry.space_group_name_H-M   'P 1'
#
loop_
_entity.id
_entity.type
_entity.pdbx_description
1 polymer ?
#
loop_
_entity_poly.entity_id
_entity_poly.type
_entity_poly.pdbx_seq_one_letter_code
_entity_poly.pdbx_strand_id
1 'polypeptide(L)'
;AALLAVAPVAASTVSTVNAASSSAITSVGLGRVELSNGDVVTIKPNISLNTSVGNVVAANISVSFSATVNGTTATSNFTPNASEVSLWKTENNTTTEIKPNNLNDVVSHYAGADGRKHHATFQVKMTKVGLNFGTQNANKKITLAAPTADGYLKHGSKSGQSIDVTLDRNGAITLDEVVLKVVPKDFANPAIVNWHEKSTGAVVTSGSVDLHSGSDAGMMNVSQVINAVYAKYYAENDVRPQSSVIDYKNNIKEALKAMNIDVNAQGWFQAPKSFTFNMTATANNNEASKTLAVTVNVPNGKDVTPATVPSQSKTIMHNAYFYDKDAKRVGTDKATRYNTVTVAMNTTKLANGISYYEVIENGKATGKYINADNIDGTKRT
;
A
#
# COMPACT_ATOMS: atom_id res chain seq x y z
N ALA A 1 -25.10 35.89 -45.26
CA ALA A 1 -23.87 36.10 -44.49
C ALA A 1 -24.24 36.43 -43.05
N ALA A 2 -24.22 35.44 -42.16
CA ALA A 2 -24.46 35.65 -40.74
C ALA A 2 -23.10 35.64 -40.04
N LEU A 3 -22.67 36.84 -39.65
CA LEU A 3 -21.44 37.09 -38.92
C LEU A 3 -21.67 36.67 -37.46
N LEU A 4 -21.21 35.49 -37.06
CA LEU A 4 -21.16 35.09 -35.66
C LEU A 4 -20.13 35.98 -34.96
N ALA A 5 -20.58 36.88 -34.11
CA ALA A 5 -19.74 37.61 -33.18
C ALA A 5 -19.11 36.61 -32.21
N VAL A 6 -17.81 36.38 -32.35
CA VAL A 6 -17.01 35.61 -31.40
C VAL A 6 -16.80 36.48 -30.16
N ALA A 7 -17.37 36.06 -29.03
CA ALA A 7 -17.08 36.65 -27.74
C ALA A 7 -15.59 36.46 -27.39
N PRO A 8 -14.92 37.43 -26.76
CA PRO A 8 -13.53 37.29 -26.37
C PRO A 8 -13.39 36.12 -25.39
N VAL A 9 -12.57 35.13 -25.77
CA VAL A 9 -12.12 34.09 -24.84
C VAL A 9 -11.39 34.81 -23.72
N ALA A 10 -11.98 34.79 -22.53
CA ALA A 10 -11.30 35.23 -21.32
C ALA A 10 -9.98 34.46 -21.25
N ALA A 11 -8.87 35.19 -21.38
CA ALA A 11 -7.54 34.64 -21.09
C ALA A 11 -7.61 34.12 -19.65
N SER A 12 -7.69 32.80 -19.51
CA SER A 12 -7.53 32.14 -18.22
C SER A 12 -6.16 32.59 -17.73
N THR A 13 -6.18 33.40 -16.68
CA THR A 13 -5.01 33.80 -15.90
C THR A 13 -4.08 32.61 -15.81
N VAL A 14 -2.92 32.72 -16.47
CA VAL A 14 -1.82 31.77 -16.32
C VAL A 14 -1.57 31.67 -14.82
N SER A 15 -1.92 30.53 -14.23
CA SER A 15 -1.52 30.23 -12.86
C SER A 15 -0.01 30.29 -12.83
N THR A 16 0.53 31.41 -12.37
CA THR A 16 1.91 31.52 -11.93
C THR A 16 2.02 30.60 -10.72
N VAL A 17 2.40 29.36 -10.97
CA VAL A 17 2.70 28.40 -9.91
C VAL A 17 4.00 28.87 -9.30
N ASN A 18 3.91 29.79 -8.32
CA ASN A 18 4.85 29.72 -7.22
C ASN A 18 4.73 28.29 -6.71
N ALA A 19 5.82 27.52 -6.75
CA ALA A 19 5.98 26.38 -5.86
C ALA A 19 5.44 26.87 -4.52
N ALA A 20 4.31 26.31 -4.05
CA ALA A 20 3.66 26.79 -2.85
C ALA A 20 4.78 26.93 -1.82
N SER A 21 5.05 28.18 -1.40
CA SER A 21 6.02 28.46 -0.34
C SER A 21 5.63 27.51 0.75
N SER A 22 6.47 26.52 1.05
CA SER A 22 6.13 25.36 1.87
C SER A 22 5.42 25.85 3.11
N SER A 23 4.07 25.80 3.08
CA SER A 23 3.25 26.33 4.15
C SER A 23 3.67 25.56 5.37
N ALA A 24 4.27 26.27 6.33
CA ALA A 24 5.02 25.77 7.47
C ALA A 24 4.67 24.30 7.80
N ILE A 25 5.53 23.36 7.40
CA ILE A 25 5.43 21.98 7.84
C ILE A 25 5.69 22.02 9.34
N THR A 26 4.62 21.97 10.14
CA THR A 26 4.71 21.85 11.58
C THR A 26 5.44 20.56 11.91
N SER A 27 6.63 20.71 12.50
CA SER A 27 7.54 19.63 12.84
C SER A 27 6.88 18.61 13.77
N VAL A 28 6.64 17.40 13.28
CA VAL A 28 6.40 16.23 14.14
C VAL A 28 7.66 15.39 14.07
N GLY A 29 8.61 15.60 14.98
CA GLY A 29 9.85 14.82 15.04
C GLY A 29 9.61 13.37 15.47
N LEU A 30 10.57 12.46 15.22
CA LEU A 30 10.53 11.06 15.71
C LEU A 30 10.77 10.97 17.23
N GLY A 31 10.40 11.98 18.03
CA GLY A 31 10.73 12.15 19.44
C GLY A 31 10.26 11.05 20.40
N ARG A 32 9.73 9.93 19.88
CA ARG A 32 9.34 8.74 20.64
C ARG A 32 10.13 7.48 20.26
N VAL A 33 10.97 7.52 19.22
CA VAL A 33 11.79 6.36 18.82
C VAL A 33 13.13 6.45 19.53
N GLU A 34 13.59 5.35 20.13
CA GLU A 34 14.94 5.23 20.66
C GLU A 34 15.80 4.43 19.69
N LEU A 35 16.95 4.98 19.32
CA LEU A 35 17.92 4.36 18.41
C LEU A 35 19.09 3.75 19.21
N SER A 36 19.71 2.71 18.70
CA SER A 36 21.01 2.23 19.14
C SER A 36 22.12 2.67 18.20
N ASN A 37 23.37 2.66 18.68
CA ASN A 37 24.51 2.91 17.80
C ASN A 37 24.63 1.80 16.77
N GLY A 38 24.74 2.17 15.49
CA GLY A 38 24.79 1.25 14.36
C GLY A 38 23.42 0.87 13.79
N ASP A 39 22.33 1.44 14.30
CA ASP A 39 21.01 1.21 13.72
C ASP A 39 20.94 1.67 12.26
N VAL A 40 20.27 0.86 11.43
CA VAL A 40 19.94 1.20 10.05
C VAL A 40 18.57 1.85 9.99
N VAL A 41 18.52 3.07 9.47
CA VAL A 41 17.32 3.87 9.30
C VAL A 41 17.02 4.01 7.80
N THR A 42 15.87 3.47 7.39
CA THR A 42 15.42 3.59 6.00
C THR A 42 14.62 4.87 5.80
N ILE A 43 15.01 5.63 4.79
CA ILE A 43 14.32 6.81 4.31
C ILE A 43 13.10 6.39 3.48
N LYS A 44 11.92 6.98 3.72
CA LYS A 44 10.68 6.72 2.97
C LYS A 44 10.13 8.00 2.30
N PRO A 45 10.44 8.23 1.03
CA PRO A 45 9.85 9.32 0.25
C PRO A 45 8.39 9.03 -0.12
N ASN A 46 7.58 10.07 -0.27
CA ASN A 46 6.35 10.02 -1.05
C ASN A 46 6.49 11.03 -2.19
N ILE A 47 6.97 10.55 -3.34
CA ILE A 47 7.14 11.35 -4.55
C ILE A 47 6.05 10.94 -5.54
N SER A 48 5.35 11.93 -6.09
CA SER A 48 4.40 11.75 -7.18
C SER A 48 4.79 12.69 -8.33
N LEU A 49 4.82 12.16 -9.55
CA LEU A 49 5.08 12.89 -10.77
C LEU A 49 4.00 12.54 -11.79
N ASN A 50 3.20 13.53 -12.15
CA ASN A 50 2.10 13.39 -13.09
C ASN A 50 2.50 14.00 -14.42
N THR A 51 2.21 13.30 -15.51
CA THR A 51 2.50 13.78 -16.86
C THR A 51 1.50 14.85 -17.31
N SER A 52 1.93 15.76 -18.16
CA SER A 52 1.05 16.70 -18.87
C SER A 52 0.24 15.99 -19.96
N VAL A 53 -0.94 16.55 -20.28
CA VAL A 53 -1.77 16.15 -21.41
C VAL A 53 -2.20 17.35 -22.24
N GLY A 54 -1.55 17.50 -23.39
CA GLY A 54 -1.70 18.65 -24.26
C GLY A 54 -1.58 19.96 -23.47
N ASN A 55 -2.46 20.91 -23.78
CA ASN A 55 -2.57 22.18 -23.05
C ASN A 55 -3.67 22.16 -21.96
N VAL A 56 -4.22 20.98 -21.63
CA VAL A 56 -5.42 20.84 -20.78
C VAL A 56 -5.06 20.53 -19.33
N VAL A 57 -4.05 19.67 -19.12
CA VAL A 57 -3.56 19.29 -17.79
C VAL A 57 -2.06 19.50 -17.74
N ALA A 58 -1.62 20.41 -16.85
CA ALA A 58 -0.21 20.62 -16.60
C ALA A 58 0.40 19.43 -15.83
N ALA A 59 1.66 19.12 -16.12
CA ALA A 59 2.41 18.18 -15.30
C ALA A 59 2.56 18.73 -13.88
N ASN A 60 2.62 17.84 -12.90
CA ASN A 60 2.82 18.22 -11.50
C ASN A 60 3.80 17.27 -10.83
N ILE A 61 4.69 17.83 -10.02
CA ILE A 61 5.57 17.09 -9.12
C ILE A 61 5.19 17.43 -7.67
N SER A 62 4.85 16.41 -6.90
CA SER A 62 4.65 16.51 -5.45
C SER A 62 5.70 15.67 -4.75
N VAL A 63 6.37 16.25 -3.78
CA VAL A 63 7.40 15.58 -3.00
C VAL A 63 7.11 15.81 -1.53
N SER A 64 6.89 14.72 -0.81
CA SER A 64 7.06 14.70 0.64
C SER A 64 8.06 13.61 1.01
N PHE A 65 8.63 13.75 2.19
CA PHE A 65 9.64 12.84 2.66
C PHE A 65 9.38 12.50 4.12
N SER A 66 9.56 11.23 4.46
CA SER A 66 9.45 10.72 5.81
C SER A 66 10.61 9.79 6.12
N ALA A 67 11.01 9.69 7.38
CA ALA A 67 11.89 8.63 7.85
C ALA A 67 11.04 7.65 8.66
N THR A 68 11.22 6.35 8.44
CA THR A 68 10.53 5.31 9.21
C THR A 68 11.55 4.45 9.94
N VAL A 69 11.39 4.33 11.25
CA VAL A 69 12.22 3.49 12.11
C VAL A 69 11.31 2.60 12.95
N ASN A 70 11.52 1.28 12.95
CA ASN A 70 10.76 0.32 13.75
C ASN A 70 9.23 0.51 13.67
N GLY A 71 8.72 0.80 12.47
CA GLY A 71 7.28 1.02 12.24
C GLY A 71 6.75 2.41 12.65
N THR A 72 7.59 3.31 13.18
CA THR A 72 7.22 4.69 13.50
C THR A 72 7.68 5.64 12.39
N THR A 73 6.76 6.44 11.86
CA THR A 73 7.01 7.38 10.75
C THR A 73 6.98 8.82 11.25
N ALA A 74 7.95 9.64 10.85
CA ALA A 74 7.89 11.10 10.98
C ALA A 74 8.13 11.78 9.64
N THR A 75 7.57 12.97 9.50
CA THR A 75 7.78 13.85 8.34
C THR A 75 9.12 14.57 8.48
N SER A 76 9.92 14.59 7.42
CA SER A 76 11.14 15.41 7.39
C SER A 76 10.78 16.89 7.27
N ASN A 77 11.69 17.75 7.71
CA ASN A 77 11.57 19.18 7.52
C ASN A 77 12.47 19.61 6.35
N PHE A 78 11.92 20.38 5.41
CA PHE A 78 12.72 21.17 4.47
C PHE A 78 13.10 22.48 5.14
N THR A 79 14.29 22.99 4.86
CA THR A 79 14.71 24.31 5.35
C THR A 79 14.12 25.37 4.42
N PRO A 80 13.21 26.24 4.92
CA PRO A 80 12.61 27.28 4.08
C PRO A 80 13.71 28.16 3.46
N ASN A 81 13.59 28.44 2.16
CA ASN A 81 14.52 29.28 1.38
C ASN A 81 15.96 28.76 1.25
N ALA A 82 16.25 27.51 1.65
CA ALA A 82 17.56 26.88 1.49
C ALA A 82 17.49 25.47 0.88
N SER A 83 16.36 24.79 1.03
CA SER A 83 16.10 23.52 0.34
C SER A 83 15.57 23.77 -1.08
N GLU A 84 16.12 23.04 -2.03
CA GLU A 84 15.66 23.00 -3.42
C GLU A 84 15.15 21.61 -3.76
N VAL A 85 14.11 21.55 -4.61
CA VAL A 85 13.60 20.32 -5.21
C VAL A 85 13.70 20.49 -6.72
N SER A 86 14.49 19.64 -7.37
CA SER A 86 14.68 19.65 -8.82
C SER A 86 14.32 18.28 -9.41
N LEU A 87 13.71 18.31 -10.60
CA LEU A 87 13.43 17.12 -11.38
C LEU A 87 14.51 16.96 -12.44
N TRP A 88 15.09 15.78 -12.53
CA TRP A 88 16.13 15.42 -13.49
C TRP A 88 15.64 14.30 -14.38
N LYS A 89 15.93 14.40 -15.67
CA LYS A 89 15.64 13.39 -16.68
C LYS A 89 16.95 12.90 -17.27
N THR A 90 17.16 11.60 -17.25
CA THR A 90 18.24 10.94 -17.98
C THR A 90 17.64 10.25 -19.19
N GLU A 91 18.02 10.66 -20.40
CA GLU A 91 17.59 10.05 -21.65
C GLU A 91 18.79 9.90 -22.59
N ASN A 92 18.96 8.73 -23.22
CA ASN A 92 20.11 8.44 -24.08
C ASN A 92 21.47 8.75 -23.41
N ASN A 93 21.62 8.32 -22.14
CA ASN A 93 22.80 8.59 -21.28
C ASN A 93 23.09 10.07 -20.98
N THR A 94 22.18 10.98 -21.32
CA THR A 94 22.32 12.42 -21.04
C THR A 94 21.36 12.80 -19.91
N THR A 95 21.91 13.34 -18.81
CA THR A 95 21.14 13.80 -17.65
C THR A 95 20.95 15.30 -17.71
N THR A 96 19.69 15.75 -17.66
CA THR A 96 19.29 17.17 -17.75
C THR A 96 18.30 17.52 -16.66
N GLU A 97 18.38 18.75 -16.15
CA GLU A 97 17.39 19.28 -15.22
C GLU A 97 16.16 19.76 -15.99
N ILE A 98 14.98 19.31 -15.57
CA ILE A 98 13.69 19.83 -16.02
C ILE A 98 13.38 21.04 -15.14
N LYS A 99 13.55 22.23 -15.72
CA LYS A 99 13.26 23.48 -15.04
C LYS A 99 11.76 23.57 -14.69
N PRO A 100 11.37 24.27 -13.61
CA PRO A 100 9.97 24.36 -13.20
C PRO A 100 9.00 24.85 -14.30
N ASN A 101 9.45 25.79 -15.14
CA ASN A 101 8.68 26.30 -16.27
C ASN A 101 8.55 25.31 -17.45
N ASN A 102 9.32 24.22 -17.42
CA ASN A 102 9.36 23.17 -18.43
C ASN A 102 8.79 21.83 -17.91
N LEU A 103 8.12 21.83 -16.74
CA LEU A 103 7.50 20.60 -16.21
C LEU A 103 6.52 19.97 -17.22
N ASN A 104 5.89 20.79 -18.08
CA ASN A 104 5.00 20.32 -19.13
C ASN A 104 5.67 19.46 -20.21
N ASP A 105 7.00 19.42 -20.28
CA ASP A 105 7.75 18.51 -21.17
C ASP A 105 7.68 17.04 -20.69
N VAL A 106 7.26 16.81 -19.44
CA VAL A 106 6.96 15.48 -18.90
C VAL A 106 5.57 15.05 -19.41
N VAL A 107 5.51 14.62 -20.67
CA VAL A 107 4.26 14.22 -21.34
C VAL A 107 3.90 12.74 -21.12
N SER A 108 2.64 12.37 -21.44
CA SER A 108 2.11 11.00 -21.26
C SER A 108 2.95 9.89 -21.91
N HIS A 109 3.76 10.21 -22.93
CA HIS A 109 4.71 9.25 -23.54
C HIS A 109 5.74 8.71 -22.53
N TYR A 110 6.04 9.46 -21.48
CA TYR A 110 6.96 9.05 -20.41
C TYR A 110 6.28 8.28 -19.26
N ALA A 111 4.96 8.05 -19.33
CA ALA A 111 4.24 7.36 -18.27
C ALA A 111 4.71 5.90 -18.14
N GLY A 112 5.08 5.49 -16.93
CA GLY A 112 5.66 4.17 -16.68
C GLY A 112 7.11 3.99 -17.15
N ALA A 113 7.80 5.08 -17.54
CA ALA A 113 9.21 5.04 -17.92
C ALA A 113 10.10 4.66 -16.73
N ASP A 114 10.62 3.42 -16.78
CA ASP A 114 11.52 2.84 -15.77
C ASP A 114 12.94 2.60 -16.32
N GLY A 115 13.29 3.25 -17.44
CA GLY A 115 14.55 3.06 -18.16
C GLY A 115 14.52 1.96 -19.22
N ARG A 116 13.57 1.01 -19.16
CA ARG A 116 13.50 -0.12 -20.12
C ARG A 116 12.60 0.15 -21.33
N LYS A 117 11.55 0.96 -21.17
CA LYS A 117 10.54 1.17 -22.23
C LYS A 117 10.80 2.38 -23.14
N HIS A 118 11.40 3.44 -22.60
CA HIS A 118 11.51 4.74 -23.28
C HIS A 118 12.92 5.31 -23.30
N HIS A 119 13.91 4.55 -22.83
CA HIS A 119 15.29 5.02 -22.63
C HIS A 119 15.40 6.29 -21.76
N ALA A 120 14.34 6.63 -21.03
CA ALA A 120 14.26 7.76 -20.13
C ALA A 120 14.03 7.29 -18.68
N THR A 121 14.74 7.88 -17.74
CA THR A 121 14.51 7.75 -16.30
C THR A 121 14.39 9.12 -15.67
N PHE A 122 13.62 9.20 -14.59
CA PHE A 122 13.41 10.45 -13.85
C PHE A 122 13.89 10.29 -12.42
N GLN A 123 14.53 11.34 -11.91
CA GLN A 123 15.04 11.43 -10.56
C GLN A 123 14.63 12.76 -9.94
N VAL A 124 14.25 12.72 -8.67
CA VAL A 124 14.06 13.92 -7.88
C VAL A 124 15.31 14.11 -7.04
N LYS A 125 15.92 15.29 -7.18
CA LYS A 125 17.04 15.73 -6.37
C LYS A 125 16.55 16.78 -5.38
N MET A 126 16.84 16.56 -4.10
CA MET A 126 16.50 17.45 -3.00
C MET A 126 17.77 17.89 -2.29
N THR A 127 17.84 19.15 -1.89
CA THR A 127 18.97 19.68 -1.10
C THR A 127 18.54 20.09 0.30
N LYS A 128 19.48 20.03 1.25
CA LYS A 128 19.28 20.47 2.64
C LYS A 128 18.07 19.80 3.32
N VAL A 129 17.98 18.48 3.24
CA VAL A 129 16.87 17.69 3.80
C VAL A 129 17.12 17.44 5.29
N GLY A 130 16.26 17.98 6.16
CA GLY A 130 16.37 17.86 7.61
C GLY A 130 15.60 16.68 8.19
N LEU A 131 16.27 15.87 9.01
CA LEU A 131 15.69 14.76 9.77
C LEU A 131 15.91 15.01 11.26
N ASN A 132 14.85 14.85 12.06
CA ASN A 132 14.94 15.01 13.51
C ASN A 132 14.42 13.78 14.23
N PHE A 133 15.33 13.09 14.91
CA PHE A 133 15.08 11.88 15.68
C PHE A 133 14.74 12.14 17.16
N GLY A 134 14.74 13.40 17.57
CA GLY A 134 14.49 13.84 18.94
C GLY A 134 15.75 13.81 19.82
N THR A 135 15.75 14.63 20.87
CA THR A 135 16.91 14.86 21.75
C THR A 135 17.38 13.60 22.47
N GLN A 136 16.52 12.61 22.66
CA GLN A 136 16.87 11.30 23.24
C GLN A 136 17.85 10.49 22.35
N ASN A 137 18.00 10.88 21.09
CA ASN A 137 18.94 10.28 20.14
C ASN A 137 20.16 11.17 19.87
N ALA A 138 20.41 12.17 20.71
CA ALA A 138 21.55 13.06 20.57
C ALA A 138 22.88 12.29 20.46
N ASN A 139 23.75 12.72 19.54
CA ASN A 139 25.10 12.18 19.33
C ASN A 139 25.19 10.70 18.96
N LYS A 140 24.07 10.02 18.67
CA LYS A 140 24.08 8.62 18.24
C LYS A 140 24.63 8.48 16.83
N LYS A 141 25.37 7.39 16.59
CA LYS A 141 25.88 7.01 15.28
C LYS A 141 24.89 6.05 14.63
N ILE A 142 24.39 6.41 13.46
CA ILE A 142 23.40 5.60 12.72
C ILE A 142 23.80 5.49 11.27
N THR A 143 23.23 4.52 10.58
CA THR A 143 23.37 4.34 9.14
C THR A 143 22.06 4.75 8.47
N LEU A 144 22.09 5.75 7.60
CA LEU A 144 20.94 6.13 6.79
C LEU A 144 20.99 5.39 5.45
N ALA A 145 19.92 4.70 5.09
CA ALA A 145 19.81 3.96 3.84
C ALA A 145 18.68 4.51 2.95
N ALA A 146 18.96 4.62 1.66
CA ALA A 146 17.96 4.95 0.65
C ALA A 146 16.92 3.81 0.51
N PRO A 147 15.66 4.12 0.14
CA PRO A 147 14.57 3.14 0.00
C PRO A 147 14.75 2.16 -1.17
N THR A 148 15.53 2.55 -2.17
CA THR A 148 15.69 1.84 -3.44
C THR A 148 17.16 1.78 -3.81
N ALA A 149 17.56 0.75 -4.55
CA ALA A 149 18.93 0.60 -5.04
C ALA A 149 19.41 1.79 -5.91
N ASP A 150 18.47 2.52 -6.52
CA ASP A 150 18.76 3.70 -7.36
C ASP A 150 18.84 5.01 -6.55
N GLY A 151 18.75 4.96 -5.21
CA GLY A 151 18.77 6.14 -4.37
C GLY A 151 20.19 6.57 -3.97
N TYR A 152 20.38 7.87 -3.75
CA TYR A 152 21.67 8.44 -3.37
C TYR A 152 21.50 9.46 -2.25
N LEU A 153 22.38 9.39 -1.25
CA LEU A 153 22.42 10.26 -0.08
C LEU A 153 23.79 10.92 -0.02
N LYS A 154 23.84 12.19 0.43
CA LYS A 154 25.08 12.92 0.67
C LYS A 154 25.01 13.73 1.95
N HIS A 155 26.09 13.68 2.73
CA HIS A 155 26.31 14.51 3.89
C HIS A 155 27.82 14.73 4.12
N GLY A 156 28.28 15.98 3.97
CA GLY A 156 29.70 16.32 3.98
C GLY A 156 30.48 15.52 2.94
N SER A 157 31.57 14.88 3.36
CA SER A 157 32.40 14.02 2.50
C SER A 157 31.83 12.63 2.26
N LYS A 158 30.70 12.26 2.90
CA LYS A 158 30.09 10.94 2.78
C LYS A 158 29.00 10.95 1.72
N SER A 159 29.01 9.94 0.86
CA SER A 159 27.94 9.76 -0.13
C SER A 159 27.77 8.31 -0.57
N GLY A 160 26.54 7.93 -0.92
CA GLY A 160 26.23 6.60 -1.45
C GLY A 160 24.76 6.23 -1.27
N GLN A 161 24.41 4.97 -1.55
CA GLN A 161 23.07 4.42 -1.25
C GLN A 161 22.81 4.31 0.26
N SER A 162 23.89 4.24 1.04
CA SER A 162 23.87 4.22 2.49
C SER A 162 25.03 5.06 3.02
N ILE A 163 24.80 5.82 4.09
CA ILE A 163 25.82 6.66 4.73
C ILE A 163 25.76 6.54 6.25
N ASP A 164 26.92 6.38 6.88
CA ASP A 164 27.02 6.46 8.33
C ASP A 164 27.09 7.91 8.75
N VAL A 165 26.29 8.30 9.73
CA VAL A 165 26.20 9.68 10.21
C VAL A 165 26.18 9.73 11.72
N THR A 166 26.44 10.90 12.27
CA THR A 166 26.28 11.18 13.71
C THR A 166 25.23 12.27 13.85
N LEU A 167 24.21 12.00 14.65
CA LEU A 167 23.17 12.97 14.94
C LEU A 167 23.73 14.10 15.81
N ASP A 168 23.20 15.31 15.66
CA ASP A 168 23.60 16.45 16.47
C ASP A 168 23.10 16.34 17.93
N ARG A 169 23.37 17.37 18.72
CA ARG A 169 22.96 17.45 20.14
C ARG A 169 21.44 17.40 20.35
N ASN A 170 20.65 17.64 19.31
CA ASN A 170 19.19 17.58 19.32
C ASN A 170 18.66 16.28 18.71
N GLY A 171 19.55 15.35 18.35
CA GLY A 171 19.19 14.14 17.61
C GLY A 171 18.77 14.43 16.16
N ALA A 172 19.24 15.52 15.57
CA ALA A 172 18.90 15.94 14.21
C ALA A 172 20.09 15.83 13.25
N ILE A 173 19.79 15.82 11.95
CA ILE A 173 20.76 15.87 10.87
C ILE A 173 20.19 16.60 9.66
N THR A 174 21.04 17.28 8.90
CA THR A 174 20.69 17.83 7.59
C THR A 174 21.54 17.18 6.51
N LEU A 175 20.89 16.51 5.57
CA LEU A 175 21.53 15.93 4.39
C LEU A 175 21.77 17.01 3.35
N ASP A 176 22.94 17.02 2.73
CA ASP A 176 23.28 17.99 1.69
C ASP A 176 22.49 17.70 0.42
N GLU A 177 22.36 16.42 0.07
CA GLU A 177 21.67 15.97 -1.13
C GLU A 177 20.98 14.64 -0.89
N VAL A 178 19.77 14.51 -1.43
CA VAL A 178 19.05 13.25 -1.56
C VAL A 178 18.52 13.14 -2.98
N VAL A 179 18.89 12.08 -3.69
CA VAL A 179 18.42 11.77 -5.04
C VAL A 179 17.65 10.47 -5.01
N LEU A 180 16.45 10.47 -5.58
CA LEU A 180 15.54 9.33 -5.59
C LEU A 180 14.90 9.18 -6.95
N LYS A 181 14.77 7.94 -7.42
CA LYS A 181 14.05 7.62 -8.64
C LYS A 181 12.55 7.94 -8.49
N VAL A 182 11.97 8.46 -9.56
CA VAL A 182 10.52 8.64 -9.71
C VAL A 182 10.07 8.08 -11.06
N VAL A 183 8.88 7.49 -11.10
CA VAL A 183 8.25 7.01 -12.34
C VAL A 183 7.07 7.93 -12.66
N PRO A 184 7.08 8.65 -13.79
CA PRO A 184 5.95 9.49 -14.20
C PRO A 184 4.66 8.67 -14.38
N LYS A 185 3.52 9.27 -14.05
CA LYS A 185 2.19 8.67 -14.11
C LYS A 185 1.24 9.49 -14.98
N ASP A 186 0.44 8.81 -15.80
CA ASP A 186 -0.61 9.43 -16.61
C ASP A 186 -1.96 9.43 -15.88
N PHE A 187 -2.41 10.60 -15.44
CA PHE A 187 -3.68 10.76 -14.71
C PHE A 187 -4.79 11.42 -15.54
N ALA A 188 -4.51 11.90 -16.75
CA ALA A 188 -5.52 12.61 -17.54
C ALA A 188 -6.54 11.67 -18.19
N ASN A 189 -6.24 10.38 -18.25
CA ASN A 189 -7.18 9.34 -18.64
C ASN A 189 -6.90 8.09 -17.81
N PRO A 190 -7.71 7.76 -16.79
CA PRO A 190 -7.45 6.61 -15.96
C PRO A 190 -7.53 5.35 -16.83
N ALA A 191 -6.39 4.73 -17.10
CA ALA A 191 -6.32 3.38 -17.62
C ALA A 191 -7.31 2.50 -16.87
N ILE A 192 -8.03 1.67 -17.62
CA ILE A 192 -8.89 0.65 -17.05
C ILE A 192 -8.12 -0.65 -17.19
N VAL A 193 -7.75 -1.24 -16.05
CA VAL A 193 -7.22 -2.60 -16.05
C VAL A 193 -8.40 -3.55 -16.02
N ASN A 194 -8.47 -4.46 -16.98
CA ASN A 194 -9.45 -5.54 -17.02
C ASN A 194 -8.75 -6.89 -17.06
N TRP A 195 -9.43 -7.89 -16.50
CA TRP A 195 -9.03 -9.29 -16.61
C TRP A 195 -9.82 -9.92 -17.74
N HIS A 196 -9.15 -10.72 -18.54
CA HIS A 196 -9.73 -11.39 -19.69
C HIS A 196 -9.47 -12.89 -19.61
N GLU A 197 -10.45 -13.68 -20.05
CA GLU A 197 -10.24 -15.08 -20.33
C GLU A 197 -9.59 -15.24 -21.71
N LYS A 198 -8.46 -15.95 -21.79
CA LYS A 198 -7.65 -16.06 -23.01
C LYS A 198 -8.37 -16.71 -24.18
N SER A 199 -9.25 -17.67 -23.92
CA SER A 199 -9.96 -18.40 -24.96
C SER A 199 -11.03 -17.56 -25.65
N THR A 200 -11.64 -16.61 -24.93
CA THR A 200 -12.79 -15.83 -25.42
C THR A 200 -12.47 -14.35 -25.62
N GLY A 201 -11.41 -13.85 -24.98
CA GLY A 201 -11.12 -12.42 -24.89
C GLY A 201 -12.10 -11.65 -23.99
N ALA A 202 -13.09 -12.32 -23.40
CA ALA A 202 -14.14 -11.67 -22.62
C ALA A 202 -13.59 -11.14 -21.30
N VAL A 203 -14.06 -9.94 -20.90
CA VAL A 203 -13.76 -9.37 -19.59
C VAL A 203 -14.42 -10.22 -18.50
N VAL A 204 -13.64 -10.62 -17.50
CA VAL A 204 -14.07 -11.45 -16.38
C VAL A 204 -13.80 -10.77 -15.04
N THR A 205 -14.67 -11.04 -14.05
CA THR A 205 -14.50 -10.57 -12.66
C THR A 205 -14.15 -11.71 -11.70
N SER A 206 -14.29 -12.96 -12.15
CA SER A 206 -13.87 -14.17 -11.45
C SER A 206 -13.34 -15.19 -12.43
N GLY A 207 -12.52 -16.11 -11.93
CA GLY A 207 -11.94 -17.20 -12.71
C GLY A 207 -12.01 -18.52 -11.97
N SER A 208 -11.89 -19.61 -12.72
CA SER A 208 -11.80 -20.96 -12.16
C SER A 208 -10.74 -21.75 -12.92
N VAL A 209 -9.92 -22.48 -12.16
CA VAL A 209 -8.92 -23.42 -12.69
C VAL A 209 -9.06 -24.76 -12.00
N ASP A 210 -8.93 -25.84 -12.77
CA ASP A 210 -8.94 -27.20 -12.26
C ASP A 210 -7.51 -27.74 -12.26
N LEU A 211 -7.05 -28.22 -11.12
CA LEU A 211 -5.72 -28.75 -10.91
C LEU A 211 -5.80 -30.07 -10.17
N HIS A 212 -4.76 -30.88 -10.28
CA HIS A 212 -4.62 -32.11 -9.51
C HIS A 212 -3.38 -32.00 -8.63
N SER A 213 -3.49 -32.32 -7.35
CA SER A 213 -2.32 -32.40 -6.47
C SER A 213 -1.46 -33.59 -6.81
N GLY A 214 -0.17 -33.52 -6.47
CA GLY A 214 0.77 -34.63 -6.68
C GLY A 214 0.44 -35.87 -5.83
N SER A 215 0.95 -37.02 -6.25
CA SER A 215 0.82 -38.29 -5.53
C SER A 215 1.55 -38.31 -4.18
N ASP A 216 2.51 -37.42 -3.98
CA ASP A 216 3.22 -37.22 -2.72
C ASP A 216 2.31 -36.51 -1.70
N ALA A 217 1.53 -37.28 -0.94
CA ALA A 217 0.66 -36.82 0.14
C ALA A 217 -0.38 -35.74 -0.22
N GLY A 218 -0.68 -35.50 -1.50
CA GLY A 218 -1.58 -34.44 -1.96
C GLY A 218 -0.92 -33.06 -1.98
N MET A 219 0.40 -32.99 -2.16
CA MET A 219 1.14 -31.74 -2.20
C MET A 219 0.95 -30.99 -3.52
N MET A 220 0.87 -29.66 -3.42
CA MET A 220 0.79 -28.71 -4.53
C MET A 220 1.74 -27.53 -4.26
N ASN A 221 2.11 -26.79 -5.30
CA ASN A 221 3.04 -25.65 -5.20
C ASN A 221 2.35 -24.37 -5.67
N VAL A 222 2.64 -23.24 -5.04
CA VAL A 222 2.07 -21.94 -5.42
C VAL A 222 2.35 -21.60 -6.88
N SER A 223 3.54 -21.94 -7.40
CA SER A 223 3.92 -21.63 -8.78
C SER A 223 3.09 -22.37 -9.83
N GLN A 224 2.71 -23.64 -9.58
CA GLN A 224 1.83 -24.37 -10.51
C GLN A 224 0.42 -23.78 -10.55
N VAL A 225 -0.09 -23.29 -9.42
CA VAL A 225 -1.39 -22.59 -9.36
C VAL A 225 -1.31 -21.31 -10.20
N ILE A 226 -0.31 -20.47 -9.97
CA ILE A 226 -0.12 -19.20 -10.70
C ILE A 226 0.02 -19.46 -12.20
N ASN A 227 0.84 -20.45 -12.61
CA ASN A 227 1.03 -20.78 -14.01
C ASN A 227 -0.27 -21.23 -14.69
N ALA A 228 -1.12 -22.00 -14.00
CA ALA A 228 -2.42 -22.40 -14.51
C ALA A 228 -3.37 -21.21 -14.70
N VAL A 229 -3.37 -20.26 -13.77
CA VAL A 229 -4.15 -19.02 -13.93
C VAL A 229 -3.61 -18.20 -15.11
N TYR A 230 -2.29 -18.01 -15.23
CA TYR A 230 -1.71 -17.30 -16.38
C TYR A 230 -1.89 -18.04 -17.71
N ALA A 231 -2.10 -19.35 -17.71
CA ALA A 231 -2.44 -20.08 -18.93
C ALA A 231 -3.87 -19.79 -19.41
N LYS A 232 -4.78 -19.40 -18.51
CA LYS A 232 -6.21 -19.18 -18.81
C LYS A 232 -6.63 -17.71 -18.80
N TYR A 233 -5.96 -16.87 -18.04
CA TYR A 233 -6.33 -15.47 -17.83
C TYR A 233 -5.14 -14.55 -18.07
N TYR A 234 -5.43 -13.34 -18.51
CA TYR A 234 -4.47 -12.24 -18.60
C TYR A 234 -5.14 -10.93 -18.21
N ALA A 235 -4.36 -9.93 -17.82
CA ALA A 235 -4.88 -8.59 -17.63
C ALA A 235 -4.30 -7.64 -18.67
N GLU A 236 -5.10 -6.68 -19.10
CA GLU A 236 -4.75 -5.67 -20.08
C GLU A 236 -5.20 -4.28 -19.61
N ASN A 237 -4.53 -3.26 -20.13
CA ASN A 237 -4.96 -1.88 -20.04
C ASN A 237 -5.70 -1.50 -21.33
N ASP A 238 -7.03 -1.55 -21.28
CA ASP A 238 -7.89 -1.47 -22.46
C ASP A 238 -7.87 -0.11 -23.17
N VAL A 239 -7.44 0.96 -22.49
CA VAL A 239 -7.56 2.33 -23.01
C VAL A 239 -6.26 2.82 -23.66
N ARG A 240 -5.10 2.32 -23.22
CA ARG A 240 -3.78 2.64 -23.81
C ARG A 240 -2.75 1.51 -23.58
N PRO A 241 -2.69 0.50 -24.46
CA PRO A 241 -1.70 -0.58 -24.35
C PRO A 241 -0.26 -0.11 -24.60
N GLN A 242 -0.06 1.07 -25.22
CA GLN A 242 1.21 1.45 -25.83
C GLN A 242 2.39 1.70 -24.86
N SER A 243 2.22 1.61 -23.53
CA SER A 243 3.38 1.63 -22.60
C SER A 243 3.17 1.04 -21.20
N SER A 244 2.02 0.44 -20.87
CA SER A 244 1.82 -0.17 -19.55
C SER A 244 2.49 -1.55 -19.45
N VAL A 245 3.31 -1.77 -18.42
CA VAL A 245 3.58 -3.13 -17.91
C VAL A 245 2.49 -3.41 -16.89
N ILE A 246 1.94 -4.62 -16.94
CA ILE A 246 1.05 -5.10 -15.88
C ILE A 246 1.89 -5.86 -14.86
N ASP A 247 1.93 -5.33 -13.64
CA ASP A 247 2.50 -6.01 -12.49
C ASP A 247 1.44 -6.87 -11.81
N TYR A 248 1.80 -8.10 -11.48
CA TYR A 248 0.89 -9.07 -10.86
C TYR A 248 1.27 -9.36 -9.42
N LYS A 249 0.27 -9.39 -8.53
CA LYS A 249 0.38 -9.86 -7.14
C LYS A 249 -0.73 -10.86 -6.86
N ASN A 250 -0.51 -11.74 -5.89
CA ASN A 250 -1.53 -12.67 -5.40
C ASN A 250 -1.45 -12.79 -3.88
N ASN A 251 -2.53 -13.27 -3.27
CA ASN A 251 -2.61 -13.53 -1.83
C ASN A 251 -2.81 -15.04 -1.51
N ILE A 252 -2.23 -15.94 -2.32
CA ILE A 252 -2.45 -17.39 -2.18
C ILE A 252 -2.04 -17.86 -0.78
N LYS A 253 -0.92 -17.37 -0.24
CA LYS A 253 -0.43 -17.78 1.08
C LYS A 253 -1.38 -17.37 2.20
N GLU A 254 -1.91 -16.16 2.12
CA GLU A 254 -2.90 -15.63 3.07
C GLU A 254 -4.21 -16.39 2.98
N ALA A 255 -4.68 -16.70 1.77
CA ALA A 255 -5.89 -17.47 1.53
C ALA A 255 -5.78 -18.91 2.08
N LEU A 256 -4.66 -19.59 1.84
CA LEU A 256 -4.39 -20.93 2.37
C LEU A 256 -4.23 -20.91 3.90
N LYS A 257 -3.53 -19.91 4.44
CA LYS A 257 -3.38 -19.76 5.90
C LYS A 257 -4.72 -19.53 6.60
N ALA A 258 -5.64 -18.79 5.98
CA ALA A 258 -7.00 -18.63 6.49
C ALA A 258 -7.79 -19.95 6.55
N MET A 259 -7.35 -20.96 5.79
CA MET A 259 -7.88 -22.33 5.80
C MET A 259 -7.05 -23.28 6.69
N ASN A 260 -6.13 -22.74 7.51
CA ASN A 260 -5.19 -23.50 8.32
C ASN A 260 -4.28 -24.43 7.50
N ILE A 261 -3.90 -23.99 6.30
CA ILE A 261 -2.95 -24.67 5.43
C ILE A 261 -1.69 -23.83 5.35
N ASP A 262 -0.60 -24.37 5.88
CA ASP A 262 0.70 -23.73 5.80
C ASP A 262 1.35 -23.94 4.43
N VAL A 263 2.05 -22.89 3.98
CA VAL A 263 2.89 -22.92 2.77
C VAL A 263 4.34 -22.82 3.22
N ASN A 264 5.16 -23.80 2.84
CA ASN A 264 6.57 -23.79 3.22
C ASN A 264 7.37 -22.72 2.44
N ALA A 265 8.64 -22.54 2.81
CA ALA A 265 9.51 -21.53 2.20
C ALA A 265 9.68 -21.72 0.68
N GLN A 266 9.63 -22.96 0.20
CA GLN A 266 9.72 -23.36 -1.21
C GLN A 266 8.36 -23.28 -1.95
N GLY A 267 7.29 -22.84 -1.28
CA GLY A 267 5.98 -22.64 -1.88
C GLY A 267 5.10 -23.89 -1.96
N TRP A 268 5.46 -24.98 -1.28
CA TRP A 268 4.67 -26.21 -1.24
C TRP A 268 3.64 -26.19 -0.11
N PHE A 269 2.47 -26.78 -0.36
CA PHE A 269 1.36 -26.89 0.58
C PHE A 269 0.53 -28.16 0.33
N GLN A 270 -0.21 -28.61 1.33
CA GLN A 270 -1.16 -29.70 1.19
C GLN A 270 -2.45 -29.16 0.55
N ALA A 271 -2.83 -29.66 -0.62
CA ALA A 271 -3.93 -29.08 -1.38
C ALA A 271 -5.30 -29.39 -0.74
N PRO A 272 -6.16 -28.38 -0.48
CA PRO A 272 -7.56 -28.61 -0.14
C PRO A 272 -8.34 -28.99 -1.41
N LYS A 273 -9.54 -29.59 -1.27
CA LYS A 273 -10.45 -29.85 -2.41
C LYS A 273 -10.79 -28.60 -3.24
N SER A 274 -10.85 -27.45 -2.59
CA SER A 274 -11.01 -26.17 -3.27
C SER A 274 -10.49 -25.05 -2.38
N PHE A 275 -9.96 -24.00 -2.99
CA PHE A 275 -9.65 -22.75 -2.32
C PHE A 275 -9.82 -21.58 -3.29
N THR A 276 -10.08 -20.39 -2.77
CA THR A 276 -10.20 -19.17 -3.57
C THR A 276 -9.16 -18.16 -3.11
N PHE A 277 -8.50 -17.52 -4.06
CA PHE A 277 -7.55 -16.45 -3.82
C PHE A 277 -7.77 -15.31 -4.81
N ASN A 278 -7.12 -14.19 -4.56
CA ASN A 278 -7.20 -12.99 -5.38
C ASN A 278 -5.89 -12.80 -6.14
N MET A 279 -6.00 -12.59 -7.46
CA MET A 279 -4.90 -12.12 -8.30
C MET A 279 -5.15 -10.67 -8.66
N THR A 280 -4.20 -9.78 -8.38
CA THR A 280 -4.32 -8.34 -8.62
C THR A 280 -3.34 -7.93 -9.71
N ALA A 281 -3.87 -7.33 -10.76
CA ALA A 281 -3.11 -6.73 -11.85
C ALA A 281 -3.06 -5.22 -11.64
N THR A 282 -1.88 -4.60 -11.77
CA THR A 282 -1.69 -3.15 -11.64
C THR A 282 -0.92 -2.62 -12.83
N ALA A 283 -1.45 -1.61 -13.51
CA ALA A 283 -0.76 -0.94 -14.60
C ALA A 283 0.27 0.05 -14.06
N ASN A 284 1.52 -0.06 -14.50
CA ASN A 284 2.61 0.75 -13.96
C ASN A 284 2.56 2.24 -14.38
N ASN A 285 1.85 2.56 -15.47
CA ASN A 285 1.75 3.90 -16.05
C ASN A 285 0.79 4.82 -15.28
N ASN A 286 -0.16 4.28 -14.51
CA ASN A 286 -1.11 5.11 -13.76
C ASN A 286 -1.67 4.47 -12.48
N GLU A 287 -1.16 3.30 -12.08
CA GLU A 287 -1.57 2.56 -10.87
C GLU A 287 -3.03 2.07 -10.87
N ALA A 288 -3.71 2.12 -12.01
CA ALA A 288 -4.98 1.43 -12.16
C ALA A 288 -4.78 -0.05 -11.83
N SER A 289 -5.66 -0.59 -10.99
CA SER A 289 -5.57 -1.98 -10.56
C SER A 289 -6.93 -2.64 -10.57
N LYS A 290 -6.93 -3.95 -10.83
CA LYS A 290 -8.12 -4.78 -10.75
C LYS A 290 -7.79 -6.16 -10.22
N THR A 291 -8.71 -6.70 -9.43
CA THR A 291 -8.57 -8.01 -8.81
C THR A 291 -9.48 -9.02 -9.49
N LEU A 292 -8.91 -10.20 -9.76
CA LEU A 292 -9.62 -11.40 -10.20
C LEU A 292 -9.68 -12.38 -9.02
N ALA A 293 -10.89 -12.70 -8.57
CA ALA A 293 -11.09 -13.80 -7.62
C ALA A 293 -11.00 -15.12 -8.39
N VAL A 294 -10.03 -15.97 -8.04
CA VAL A 294 -9.80 -17.25 -8.71
C VAL A 294 -10.10 -18.38 -7.75
N THR A 295 -11.03 -19.25 -8.14
CA THR A 295 -11.29 -20.51 -7.45
C THR A 295 -10.44 -21.61 -8.09
N VAL A 296 -9.72 -22.34 -7.26
CA VAL A 296 -8.96 -23.53 -7.66
C VAL A 296 -9.74 -24.74 -7.20
N ASN A 297 -10.09 -25.63 -8.12
CA ASN A 297 -10.69 -26.91 -7.79
C ASN A 297 -9.61 -27.99 -7.87
N VAL A 298 -9.52 -28.81 -6.82
CA VAL A 298 -8.57 -29.91 -6.72
C VAL A 298 -9.35 -31.19 -6.44
N PRO A 299 -9.78 -31.95 -7.46
CA PRO A 299 -10.63 -33.12 -7.26
C PRO A 299 -10.03 -34.18 -6.33
N ASN A 300 -8.71 -34.33 -6.35
CA ASN A 300 -7.95 -35.22 -5.47
C ASN A 300 -7.38 -34.52 -4.21
N GLY A 301 -7.83 -33.29 -3.93
CA GLY A 301 -7.42 -32.53 -2.76
C GLY A 301 -8.02 -33.11 -1.47
N LYS A 302 -7.43 -32.74 -0.33
CA LYS A 302 -7.90 -33.19 0.98
C LYS A 302 -9.06 -32.34 1.47
N ASP A 303 -9.95 -32.96 2.24
CA ASP A 303 -10.95 -32.22 3.00
C ASP A 303 -10.23 -31.37 4.05
N VAL A 304 -10.53 -30.08 4.06
CA VAL A 304 -10.04 -29.18 5.10
C VAL A 304 -11.15 -28.90 6.08
N THR A 305 -10.82 -29.01 7.36
CA THR A 305 -11.69 -28.48 8.42
C THR A 305 -11.32 -27.00 8.55
N PRO A 306 -12.23 -26.05 8.24
CA PRO A 306 -11.93 -24.64 8.42
C PRO A 306 -11.51 -24.35 9.86
N ALA A 307 -10.60 -23.39 10.06
CA ALA A 307 -10.23 -22.96 11.41
C ALA A 307 -11.47 -22.51 12.18
N THR A 308 -11.83 -23.24 13.23
CA THR A 308 -12.86 -22.82 14.18
C THR A 308 -12.21 -21.97 15.26
N VAL A 309 -12.69 -20.74 15.46
CA VAL A 309 -12.30 -19.92 16.61
C VAL A 309 -12.65 -20.68 17.88
N PRO A 310 -11.68 -20.94 18.79
CA PRO A 310 -11.98 -21.53 20.09
C PRO A 310 -13.09 -20.72 20.76
N SER A 311 -14.17 -21.41 21.10
CA SER A 311 -15.38 -20.77 21.58
C SER A 311 -16.07 -21.62 22.63
N GLN A 312 -16.89 -20.95 23.41
CA GLN A 312 -17.67 -21.54 24.49
C GLN A 312 -19.11 -21.04 24.38
N SER A 313 -20.05 -21.91 24.73
CA SER A 313 -21.45 -21.53 24.89
C SER A 313 -21.66 -20.90 26.26
N LYS A 314 -22.20 -19.69 26.28
CA LYS A 314 -22.52 -18.93 27.50
C LYS A 314 -24.01 -18.59 27.52
N THR A 315 -24.61 -18.58 28.71
CA THR A 315 -25.99 -18.11 28.88
C THR A 315 -26.00 -16.61 29.07
N ILE A 316 -26.91 -15.91 28.39
CA ILE A 316 -27.12 -14.47 28.55
C ILE A 316 -27.91 -14.22 29.83
N MET A 317 -27.36 -13.49 30.79
CA MET A 317 -27.98 -13.27 32.11
C MET A 317 -28.86 -12.01 32.15
N HIS A 318 -28.63 -11.06 31.24
CA HIS A 318 -29.42 -9.84 31.05
C HIS A 318 -29.54 -9.52 29.56
N ASN A 319 -30.65 -8.89 29.15
CA ASN A 319 -30.79 -8.43 27.76
C ASN A 319 -29.59 -7.59 27.34
N ALA A 320 -28.92 -8.00 26.26
CA ALA A 320 -27.69 -7.38 25.79
C ALA A 320 -27.87 -6.83 24.37
N TYR A 321 -27.24 -5.69 24.10
CA TYR A 321 -27.05 -5.22 22.74
C TYR A 321 -25.70 -5.69 22.19
N PHE A 322 -25.60 -5.72 20.87
CA PHE A 322 -24.35 -5.98 20.17
C PHE A 322 -23.58 -4.68 19.93
N TYR A 323 -22.27 -4.75 20.07
CA TYR A 323 -21.34 -3.64 19.83
C TYR A 323 -20.31 -4.01 18.77
N ASP A 324 -19.70 -3.02 18.12
CA ASP A 324 -18.49 -3.20 17.32
C ASP A 324 -17.23 -3.06 18.18
N LYS A 325 -16.06 -3.21 17.55
CA LYS A 325 -14.73 -3.09 18.19
C LYS A 325 -14.46 -1.71 18.80
N ASP A 326 -15.20 -0.68 18.39
CA ASP A 326 -15.07 0.70 18.86
C ASP A 326 -16.12 1.02 19.94
N ALA A 327 -16.79 -0.03 20.47
CA ALA A 327 -17.85 0.02 21.47
C ALA A 327 -19.09 0.82 21.05
N LYS A 328 -19.35 0.92 19.74
CA LYS A 328 -20.60 1.48 19.22
C LYS A 328 -21.62 0.38 18.98
N ARG A 329 -22.87 0.67 19.30
CA ARG A 329 -23.97 -0.29 19.12
C ARG A 329 -24.14 -0.60 17.63
N VAL A 330 -24.19 -1.88 17.29
CA VAL A 330 -24.45 -2.36 15.92
C VAL A 330 -25.86 -2.91 15.80
N GLY A 331 -26.64 -2.33 14.89
CA GLY A 331 -28.01 -2.75 14.59
C GLY A 331 -29.02 -2.48 15.71
N THR A 332 -30.22 -3.05 15.52
CA THR A 332 -31.35 -2.95 16.46
C THR A 332 -31.56 -4.20 17.29
N ASP A 333 -30.92 -5.31 16.90
CA ASP A 333 -31.09 -6.62 17.52
C ASP A 333 -30.51 -6.66 18.94
N LYS A 334 -31.02 -7.60 19.74
CA LYS A 334 -30.59 -7.83 21.12
C LYS A 334 -30.47 -9.32 21.41
N ALA A 335 -29.44 -9.68 22.15
CA ALA A 335 -29.30 -10.99 22.73
C ALA A 335 -30.25 -11.07 23.95
N THR A 336 -31.27 -11.92 23.86
CA THR A 336 -32.32 -12.01 24.88
C THR A 336 -31.85 -12.81 26.08
N ARG A 337 -32.32 -12.38 27.25
CA ARG A 337 -32.07 -13.05 28.52
C ARG A 337 -32.41 -14.55 28.46
N TYR A 338 -31.57 -15.35 29.10
CA TYR A 338 -31.64 -16.81 29.23
C TYR A 338 -31.48 -17.61 27.94
N ASN A 339 -31.13 -16.96 26.83
CA ASN A 339 -30.69 -17.66 25.64
C ASN A 339 -29.19 -17.96 25.71
N THR A 340 -28.78 -18.96 24.95
CA THR A 340 -27.37 -19.32 24.78
C THR A 340 -26.78 -18.54 23.61
N VAL A 341 -25.56 -18.05 23.80
CA VAL A 341 -24.72 -17.45 22.75
C VAL A 341 -23.36 -18.14 22.74
N THR A 342 -22.81 -18.37 21.55
CA THR A 342 -21.45 -18.86 21.40
C THR A 342 -20.51 -17.67 21.30
N VAL A 343 -19.50 -17.64 22.17
CA VAL A 343 -18.57 -16.52 22.30
C VAL A 343 -17.12 -16.99 22.37
N ALA A 344 -16.18 -16.07 22.17
CA ALA A 344 -14.76 -16.34 22.34
C ALA A 344 -14.42 -16.86 23.76
N MET A 345 -13.31 -17.60 23.88
CA MET A 345 -12.86 -18.13 25.17
C MET A 345 -12.56 -17.03 26.20
N ASN A 346 -12.08 -15.87 25.75
CA ASN A 346 -11.64 -14.76 26.59
C ASN A 346 -12.42 -13.49 26.28
N THR A 347 -12.48 -12.57 27.25
CA THR A 347 -12.98 -11.22 27.05
C THR A 347 -11.89 -10.29 26.52
N THR A 348 -12.31 -9.27 25.79
CA THR A 348 -11.47 -8.18 25.28
C THR A 348 -11.93 -6.87 25.91
N LYS A 349 -10.99 -6.09 26.45
CA LYS A 349 -11.28 -4.74 26.95
C LYS A 349 -11.25 -3.75 25.78
N LEU A 350 -12.38 -3.12 25.49
CA LEU A 350 -12.50 -2.13 24.41
C LEU A 350 -12.06 -0.74 24.87
N ALA A 351 -12.02 0.23 23.94
CA ALA A 351 -11.52 1.59 24.17
C ALA A 351 -12.26 2.34 25.30
N ASN A 352 -13.50 1.96 25.62
CA ASN A 352 -14.26 2.51 26.75
C ASN A 352 -13.89 1.89 28.11
N GLY A 353 -12.90 1.00 28.16
CA GLY A 353 -12.42 0.35 29.39
C GLY A 353 -13.27 -0.81 29.90
N ILE A 354 -14.37 -1.16 29.20
CA ILE A 354 -15.28 -2.25 29.56
C ILE A 354 -14.87 -3.53 28.83
N SER A 355 -15.09 -4.68 29.48
CA SER A 355 -14.79 -6.00 28.93
C SER A 355 -15.97 -6.57 28.14
N TYR A 356 -15.69 -7.15 26.97
CA TYR A 356 -16.68 -7.73 26.08
C TYR A 356 -16.26 -9.12 25.62
N TYR A 357 -17.23 -9.98 25.37
CA TYR A 357 -17.04 -11.21 24.61
C TYR A 357 -17.32 -10.96 23.13
N GLU A 358 -16.46 -11.46 22.25
CA GLU A 358 -16.76 -11.51 20.82
C GLU A 358 -17.69 -12.68 20.52
N VAL A 359 -18.73 -12.42 19.73
CA VAL A 359 -19.72 -13.41 19.31
C VAL A 359 -19.14 -14.25 18.17
N ILE A 360 -19.24 -15.57 18.32
CA ILE A 360 -18.75 -16.55 17.37
C ILE A 360 -19.94 -17.28 16.75
N GLU A 361 -20.05 -17.25 15.42
CA GLU A 361 -21.09 -17.95 14.67
C GLU A 361 -20.44 -18.85 13.63
N ASN A 362 -20.87 -20.12 13.55
CA ASN A 362 -20.31 -21.12 12.63
C ASN A 362 -18.77 -21.21 12.70
N GLY A 363 -18.23 -21.11 13.92
CA GLY A 363 -16.79 -21.16 14.17
C GLY A 363 -16.01 -19.91 13.74
N LYS A 364 -16.68 -18.80 13.38
CA LYS A 364 -16.03 -17.55 12.95
C LYS A 364 -16.38 -16.38 13.86
N ALA A 365 -15.38 -15.54 14.12
CA ALA A 365 -15.57 -14.24 14.74
C ALA A 365 -16.47 -13.36 13.86
N THR A 366 -17.51 -12.81 14.47
CA THR A 366 -18.50 -11.98 13.76
C THR A 366 -18.15 -10.50 13.73
N GLY A 367 -17.15 -10.06 14.52
CA GLY A 367 -16.90 -8.65 14.79
C GLY A 367 -17.98 -7.97 15.65
N LYS A 368 -18.95 -8.73 16.16
CA LYS A 368 -19.96 -8.28 17.13
C LYS A 368 -19.54 -8.67 18.54
N TYR A 369 -19.80 -7.78 19.48
CA TYR A 369 -19.39 -7.91 20.87
C TYR A 369 -20.58 -7.80 21.82
N ILE A 370 -20.58 -8.56 22.91
CA ILE A 370 -21.54 -8.48 24.02
C ILE A 370 -20.77 -8.11 25.29
N ASN A 371 -21.27 -7.14 26.07
CA ASN A 371 -20.65 -6.78 27.34
C ASN A 371 -20.63 -7.99 28.29
N ALA A 372 -19.45 -8.28 28.86
CA ALA A 372 -19.24 -9.42 29.74
C ALA A 372 -20.19 -9.43 30.94
N ASP A 373 -20.55 -8.27 31.51
CA ASP A 373 -21.48 -8.17 32.64
C ASP A 373 -22.89 -8.67 32.29
N ASN A 374 -23.29 -8.62 31.02
CA ASN A 374 -24.57 -9.18 30.58
C ASN A 374 -24.56 -10.72 30.51
N ILE A 375 -23.37 -11.33 30.48
CA ILE A 375 -23.16 -12.78 30.38
C ILE A 375 -22.73 -13.38 31.73
N ASP A 376 -21.75 -12.78 32.40
CA ASP A 376 -21.20 -13.27 33.67
C ASP A 376 -21.94 -12.67 34.90
N GLY A 377 -22.93 -11.81 34.68
CA GLY A 377 -23.77 -11.24 35.73
C GLY A 377 -24.63 -12.28 36.46
N THR A 378 -25.11 -11.95 37.66
CA THR A 378 -25.95 -12.84 38.45
C THR A 378 -27.41 -12.84 38.01
N LYS A 379 -28.11 -13.96 38.23
CA LYS A 379 -29.54 -14.08 37.96
C LYS A 379 -30.29 -13.04 38.81
N ARG A 380 -30.91 -12.02 38.18
CA ARG A 380 -31.98 -11.26 38.86
C ARG A 380 -33.12 -12.20 39.15
N THR A 381 -33.30 -12.50 40.43
CA THR A 381 -34.48 -13.12 41.03
C THR A 381 -35.71 -12.27 40.79
#